data_AF-A0A9E1UE18-F1
#
_entry.id   AF-A0A9E1UE18-F1
#
_cell.length_a   1.000
_cell.length_b   1.000
_cell.length_c   1.000
_cell.angle_alpha   90.00
_cell.angle_beta   90.00
_cell.angle_gamma   90.00
#
_symmetry.space_group_name_H-M   'P 1'
#
loop_
_entity.id
_entity.type
_entity.pdbx_description
1 polymer ?
#
loop_
_entity_poly.entity_id
_entity_poly.type
_entity_poly.pdbx_seq_one_letter_code
_entity_poly.pdbx_strand_id
1 'polypeptide(L)'
;MTIRNESSNETVDILVIGAGASGGAATAWLAEAGFKVKCLEQGYWQDSSKYASASEDYEFEMLTNWAPDPNVRQRAEDYPVNDSNSPVT
;
A
#
# COMPACT_ATOMS: atom_id res chain seq x y z
N MET A 1 -0.86 -7.89 -23.24
CA MET A 1 -1.55 -7.09 -22.21
C MET A 1 -2.84 -6.58 -22.82
N THR A 2 -3.96 -7.27 -22.57
CA THR A 2 -5.25 -6.90 -23.16
C THR A 2 -5.88 -5.85 -22.25
N ILE A 3 -5.94 -4.59 -22.70
CA ILE A 3 -6.73 -3.56 -22.02
C ILE A 3 -8.20 -3.98 -22.18
N ARG A 4 -8.80 -4.49 -21.10
CA ARG A 4 -10.25 -4.71 -21.06
C ARG A 4 -10.90 -3.34 -20.99
N ASN A 5 -11.77 -3.06 -21.95
CA ASN A 5 -12.66 -1.91 -21.90
C ASN A 5 -13.74 -2.22 -20.85
N GLU A 6 -13.48 -1.90 -19.58
CA GLU A 6 -14.49 -2.01 -18.52
C GLU A 6 -15.61 -1.02 -18.81
N SER A 7 -16.87 -1.49 -18.70
CA SER A 7 -18.03 -0.62 -18.80
C SER A 7 -17.93 0.48 -17.73
N SER A 8 -18.17 1.72 -18.12
CA SER A 8 -17.85 2.94 -17.36
C SER A 8 -18.72 3.20 -16.12
N ASN A 9 -19.27 2.16 -15.47
CA ASN A 9 -20.02 2.27 -14.21
C ASN A 9 -20.14 0.89 -13.53
N GLU A 10 -19.01 0.31 -13.12
CA GLU A 10 -19.07 -0.86 -12.27
C GLU A 10 -19.50 -0.47 -10.84
N THR A 11 -20.78 -0.68 -10.51
CA THR A 11 -21.27 -0.56 -9.13
C THR A 11 -20.70 -1.69 -8.27
N VAL A 12 -20.23 -1.34 -7.08
CA VAL A 12 -19.79 -2.26 -6.02
C VAL A 12 -20.53 -1.92 -4.72
N ASP A 13 -20.70 -2.90 -3.85
CA ASP A 13 -21.35 -2.70 -2.56
C ASP A 13 -20.42 -1.92 -1.61
N ILE A 14 -19.12 -2.20 -1.69
CA ILE A 14 -18.09 -1.66 -0.81
C ILE A 14 -16.84 -1.30 -1.62
N LEU A 15 -16.34 -0.08 -1.43
CA LEU A 15 -15.04 0.38 -1.93
C LEU A 15 -14.08 0.53 -0.76
N VAL A 16 -12.98 -0.22 -0.78
CA VAL A 16 -11.89 -0.13 0.20
C VAL A 16 -10.73 0.63 -0.44
N ILE A 17 -10.22 1.66 0.24
CA ILE A 17 -9.06 2.43 -0.18
C ILE A 17 -7.89 2.08 0.73
N GLY A 18 -6.87 1.45 0.16
CA GLY A 18 -5.71 0.88 0.86
C GLY A 18 -5.84 -0.63 1.08
N ALA A 19 -4.87 -1.39 0.58
CA ALA A 19 -4.73 -2.84 0.76
C ALA A 19 -3.62 -3.20 1.77
N GLY A 20 -3.33 -2.31 2.71
CA GLY A 20 -2.49 -2.61 3.87
C GLY A 20 -3.10 -3.70 4.77
N ALA A 21 -2.43 -4.03 5.88
CA ALA A 21 -2.80 -5.17 6.73
C ALA A 21 -4.30 -5.21 7.10
N SER A 22 -4.88 -4.08 7.49
CA SER A 22 -6.31 -3.98 7.83
C SER A 22 -7.21 -3.97 6.58
N GLY A 23 -6.90 -3.16 5.57
CA GLY A 23 -7.72 -3.01 4.37
C GLY A 23 -7.80 -4.29 3.52
N GLY A 24 -6.67 -5.00 3.38
CA GLY A 24 -6.62 -6.31 2.74
C GLY A 24 -7.44 -7.37 3.50
N ALA A 25 -7.27 -7.45 4.83
CA ALA A 25 -8.03 -8.37 5.66
C ALA A 25 -9.54 -8.07 5.62
N ALA A 26 -9.94 -6.80 5.72
CA ALA A 26 -11.34 -6.38 5.63
C ALA A 26 -11.93 -6.70 4.25
N THR A 27 -11.18 -6.43 3.17
CA THR A 27 -11.59 -6.77 1.80
C THR A 27 -11.84 -8.27 1.66
N ALA A 28 -10.91 -9.11 2.12
CA ALA A 28 -11.04 -10.56 2.05
C ALA A 28 -12.29 -11.04 2.82
N TRP A 29 -12.45 -10.59 4.06
CA TRP A 29 -13.58 -10.97 4.91
C TRP A 29 -14.93 -10.56 4.32
N LEU A 30 -15.04 -9.34 3.76
CA LEU A 30 -16.26 -8.85 3.14
C LEU A 30 -16.58 -9.59 1.83
N ALA A 31 -15.56 -9.91 1.04
CA ALA A 31 -15.73 -10.72 -0.18
C ALA A 31 -16.20 -12.14 0.17
N GLU A 32 -15.63 -12.77 1.21
CA GLU A 32 -16.06 -14.07 1.73
C GLU A 32 -17.51 -14.06 2.26
N ALA A 33 -17.95 -12.92 2.82
CA ALA A 33 -19.33 -12.71 3.22
C ALA A 33 -20.31 -12.50 2.04
N GLY A 34 -19.82 -12.45 0.80
CA GLY A 34 -20.63 -12.39 -0.42
C GLY A 34 -20.86 -10.99 -0.99
N PHE A 35 -20.21 -9.95 -0.45
CA PHE A 35 -20.30 -8.60 -1.01
C PHE A 35 -19.44 -8.47 -2.27
N LYS A 36 -19.88 -7.62 -3.21
CA LYS A 36 -19.05 -7.16 -4.31
C LYS A 36 -18.15 -6.03 -3.81
N VAL A 37 -16.90 -6.37 -3.52
CA VAL A 37 -15.92 -5.43 -2.96
C VAL A 37 -14.89 -5.04 -4.02
N LYS A 38 -14.57 -3.75 -4.13
CA LYS A 38 -13.41 -3.24 -4.88
C LYS A 38 -12.40 -2.68 -3.89
N CYS A 39 -11.16 -3.16 -3.97
CA CYS A 39 -10.06 -2.64 -3.17
C CYS A 39 -9.06 -1.95 -4.10
N LEU A 40 -8.71 -0.71 -3.79
CA LEU A 40 -7.75 0.09 -4.53
C LEU A 40 -6.52 0.33 -3.66
N GLU A 41 -5.34 -0.01 -4.17
CA GLU A 41 -4.05 0.23 -3.54
C GLU A 41 -3.17 0.97 -4.55
N GLN A 42 -2.50 2.02 -4.08
CA GLN A 42 -1.59 2.81 -4.91
C GLN A 42 -0.21 2.16 -5.03
N GLY A 43 0.19 1.41 -4.00
CA GLY A 43 1.44 0.68 -3.97
C GLY A 43 1.48 -0.50 -4.93
N TYR A 44 2.65 -1.10 -5.03
CA TYR A 44 2.90 -2.28 -5.85
C TYR A 44 2.75 -3.57 -5.05
N TRP A 45 2.67 -4.69 -5.78
CA TRP A 45 2.64 -6.01 -5.18
C TRP A 45 3.92 -6.30 -4.40
N GLN A 46 3.80 -6.62 -3.11
CA GLN A 46 4.94 -6.82 -2.24
C GLN A 46 5.61 -8.18 -2.47
N ASP A 47 6.94 -8.18 -2.48
CA ASP A 47 7.81 -9.36 -2.58
C ASP A 47 8.67 -9.42 -1.33
N SER A 48 8.43 -10.41 -0.47
CA SER A 48 9.10 -10.54 0.82
C SER A 48 10.60 -10.77 0.72
N SER A 49 11.10 -11.24 -0.43
CA SER A 49 12.54 -11.39 -0.67
C SER A 49 13.27 -10.05 -0.85
N LYS A 50 12.52 -8.96 -1.07
CA LYS A 50 13.05 -7.60 -1.25
C LYS A 50 12.88 -6.70 -0.03
N TYR A 51 12.39 -7.25 1.07
CA TYR A 51 12.25 -6.50 2.31
C TYR A 51 13.63 -6.19 2.89
N ALA A 52 13.80 -5.03 3.55
CA ALA A 52 15.06 -4.69 4.21
C ALA A 52 15.56 -5.81 5.15
N SER A 53 14.63 -6.49 5.83
CA SER A 53 14.96 -7.60 6.74
C SER A 53 15.56 -8.83 6.07
N ALA A 54 15.50 -8.92 4.73
CA ALA A 54 16.12 -9.98 3.94
C ALA A 54 17.51 -9.58 3.40
N SER A 55 17.93 -8.33 3.62
CA SER A 55 19.20 -7.77 3.15
C SER A 55 20.26 -7.84 4.25
N GLU A 56 21.53 -8.05 3.86
CA GLU A 56 22.67 -7.92 4.79
C GLU A 56 22.92 -6.45 5.17
N ASP A 57 22.44 -5.51 4.36
CA ASP A 57 22.54 -4.05 4.59
C ASP A 57 21.30 -3.50 5.35
N TYR A 58 20.63 -4.34 6.15
CA TYR A 58 19.38 -4.02 6.85
C TYR A 58 19.40 -2.64 7.52
N GLU A 59 20.43 -2.35 8.32
CA GLU A 59 20.55 -1.10 9.05
C GLU A 59 20.66 0.11 8.11
N PHE A 60 21.31 -0.03 6.96
CA PHE A 60 21.43 1.04 5.97
C PHE A 60 20.13 1.25 5.19
N GLU A 61 19.47 0.16 4.78
CA GLU A 61 18.20 0.23 4.06
C GLU A 61 17.09 0.87 4.91
N MET A 62 17.03 0.54 6.20
CA MET A 62 16.08 1.14 7.15
C MET A 62 16.30 2.65 7.36
N LEU A 63 17.49 3.17 7.05
CA LEU A 63 17.79 4.60 7.07
C LEU A 63 17.53 5.30 5.72
N THR A 64 17.21 4.55 4.67
CA THR A 64 17.09 5.06 3.29
C THR A 64 15.82 4.56 2.59
N ASN A 65 15.91 3.59 1.69
CA ASN A 65 14.81 3.13 0.83
C ASN A 65 13.68 2.39 1.58
N TRP A 66 13.91 2.00 2.83
CA TRP A 66 12.92 1.43 3.75
C TRP A 66 12.67 2.31 4.99
N ALA A 67 13.08 3.58 4.95
CA ALA A 67 12.83 4.52 6.05
C ALA A 67 11.33 4.60 6.40
N PRO A 68 10.96 4.56 7.71
CA PRO A 68 9.58 4.75 8.15
C PRO A 68 9.01 6.11 7.74
N ASP A 69 9.86 7.13 7.69
CA ASP A 69 9.50 8.47 7.22
C ASP A 69 9.38 8.49 5.68
N PRO A 70 8.17 8.74 5.12
CA PRO A 70 7.97 8.88 3.67
C PRO A 70 8.79 10.02 3.06
N ASN A 71 9.08 11.09 3.82
CA ASN A 71 9.88 12.20 3.34
C ASN A 71 11.34 11.79 3.09
N VAL A 72 11.82 10.73 3.73
CA VAL A 72 13.14 10.14 3.52
C VAL A 72 13.14 9.13 2.38
N ARG A 73 12.24 8.13 2.43
CA ARG A 73 12.25 7.04 1.41
C ARG A 73 11.72 7.47 0.04
N GLN A 74 10.88 8.52 -0.03
CA GLN A 74 10.42 9.20 -1.25
C GLN A 74 9.99 8.28 -2.40
N ARG A 75 9.18 7.24 -2.11
CA ARG A 75 8.66 6.36 -3.15
C ARG A 75 7.60 7.06 -3.98
N ALA A 76 7.27 6.49 -5.14
CA ALA A 76 6.27 7.07 -6.03
C ALA A 76 4.86 7.11 -5.38
N GLU A 77 4.58 6.16 -4.49
CA GLU A 77 3.36 6.06 -3.69
C GLU A 77 3.36 6.91 -2.41
N ASP A 78 4.48 7.56 -2.07
CA ASP A 78 4.58 8.39 -0.88
C ASP A 78 4.06 9.80 -1.12
N TYR A 79 3.31 10.30 -0.15
CA TYR A 79 2.92 11.71 -0.09
C TYR A 79 3.85 12.46 0.87
N PRO A 80 4.18 13.73 0.57
CA PRO A 80 4.88 14.57 1.52
C PRO A 80 4.10 14.70 2.84
N VAL A 81 4.78 14.47 3.96
CA VAL A 81 4.22 14.61 5.31
C VAL A 81 4.81 15.85 5.96
N ASN A 82 3.97 16.73 6.48
CA ASN A 82 4.45 17.86 7.28
C ASN A 82 4.69 17.40 8.71
N ASP A 83 5.95 17.36 9.10
CA ASP A 83 6.46 16.94 10.41
C ASP A 83 7.07 18.11 11.21
N SER A 84 6.96 19.35 10.74
CA SER A 84 7.63 20.53 11.33
C SER A 84 7.33 20.80 12.80
N ASN A 85 6.20 20.33 13.31
CA ASN A 85 5.79 20.43 14.72
C ASN A 85 5.72 19.07 15.43
N SER A 86 6.37 18.05 14.87
CA SER A 86 6.40 16.70 15.41
C SER A 86 7.73 16.44 16.14
N PRO A 87 7.71 15.80 17.33
CA PRO A 87 8.94 15.38 18.00
C PRO A 87 9.58 14.13 17.35
N VAL A 88 8.89 13.53 16.38
CA VAL A 88 9.29 12.33 15.64
C VAL A 88 8.96 12.48 14.17
N THR A 89 9.77 11.90 13.30
CA THR A 89 9.59 11.84 11.84
C THR A 89 9.36 10.39 11.42
#